data_AF-A0A413F356-F1
#
_entry.id   AF-A0A413F356-F1
#
_cell.length_a   1.000
_cell.length_b   1.000
_cell.length_c   1.000
_cell.angle_alpha   90.00
_cell.angle_beta   90.00
_cell.angle_gamma   90.00
#
_symmetry.space_group_name_H-M   'P 1'
#
loop_
_entity.id
_entity.type
_entity.pdbx_description
1 polymer ?
#
loop_
_entity_poly.entity_id
_entity_poly.type
_entity_poly.pdbx_seq_one_letter_code
_entity_poly.pdbx_strand_id
1 'polypeptide(L)'
;MPPKAYLVWVMHRNLDMETSTTKEIEAEANKFASAFLMPKSTMLKYTPRGFSLRDAVALKKRWKVSVAAFIYRSHDIGLLTDWQYHNLFKQLSAAGWRTDEPNAIIPEESEVNKQVITLLSKTPKKLSTASNETALPLELCYQLLTGTSAQVVVGGKTPASKTDGRKANLTIVQ
;
A
#
# COMPACT_ATOMS: atom_id res chain seq x y z
N MET A 1 4.03 8.47 4.82
CA MET A 1 4.06 7.00 5.01
C MET A 1 2.70 6.48 4.56
N PRO A 2 2.50 6.10 3.28
CA PRO A 2 1.15 5.82 2.81
C PRO A 2 0.66 4.49 3.39
N PRO A 3 -0.61 4.38 3.75
CA PRO A 3 -1.11 3.31 4.61
C PRO A 3 -1.45 2.06 3.78
N LYS A 4 -1.15 0.91 4.38
CA LYS A 4 -1.43 -0.47 3.93
C LYS A 4 -2.92 -0.81 3.75
N ALA A 5 -3.79 0.19 3.59
CA ALA A 5 -5.24 0.08 3.69
C ALA A 5 -5.93 -0.55 2.46
N TYR A 6 -5.30 -0.51 1.28
CA TYR A 6 -6.00 -0.88 0.03
C TYR A 6 -6.19 -2.39 -0.16
N LEU A 7 -5.33 -3.24 0.41
CA LEU A 7 -5.50 -4.70 0.34
C LEU A 7 -6.48 -5.24 1.38
N VAL A 8 -6.62 -4.55 2.53
CA VAL A 8 -7.58 -4.91 3.59
C VAL A 8 -9.03 -4.65 3.12
N TRP A 9 -9.25 -3.60 2.32
CA TRP A 9 -10.58 -3.18 1.90
C TRP A 9 -11.26 -4.10 0.87
N VAL A 10 -10.48 -4.86 0.10
CA VAL A 10 -11.05 -5.77 -0.94
C VAL A 10 -11.71 -7.01 -0.33
N MET A 11 -11.29 -7.45 0.87
CA MET A 11 -11.85 -8.65 1.52
C MET A 11 -12.86 -8.35 2.62
N HIS A 12 -12.71 -7.27 3.40
CA HIS A 12 -13.51 -7.06 4.62
C HIS A 12 -14.50 -5.89 4.46
N ARG A 13 -15.42 -5.99 3.50
CA ARG A 13 -16.43 -4.93 3.27
C ARG A 13 -17.50 -4.85 4.39
N ASN A 14 -17.66 -5.90 5.21
CA ASN A 14 -18.74 -6.06 6.19
C ASN A 14 -18.34 -6.68 7.55
N LEU A 15 -17.06 -6.65 7.96
CA LEU A 15 -16.67 -7.15 9.29
C LEU A 15 -16.42 -5.99 10.23
N ASP A 16 -17.21 -5.94 11.30
CA ASP A 16 -17.00 -5.04 12.42
C ASP A 16 -15.57 -5.22 12.94
N MET A 17 -14.72 -4.22 12.72
CA MET A 17 -13.29 -4.24 13.09
C MET A 17 -13.04 -4.41 14.60
N GLU A 18 -14.09 -4.44 15.42
CA GLU A 18 -14.05 -4.59 16.87
C GLU A 18 -13.65 -6.01 17.35
N THR A 19 -13.84 -7.07 16.55
CA THR A 19 -13.75 -8.46 17.07
C THR A 19 -12.72 -9.39 16.41
N SER A 20 -12.13 -9.04 15.27
CA SER A 20 -11.05 -9.84 14.66
C SER A 20 -9.67 -9.30 15.07
N THR A 21 -8.83 -10.15 15.66
CA THR A 21 -7.48 -9.76 16.11
C THR A 21 -6.66 -9.34 14.89
N THR A 22 -6.00 -8.17 14.92
CA THR A 22 -5.21 -7.60 13.79
C THR A 22 -4.30 -8.61 13.08
N LYS A 23 -3.75 -9.59 13.83
CA LYS A 23 -2.89 -10.66 13.30
C LYS A 23 -3.59 -11.60 12.32
N GLU A 24 -4.86 -11.92 12.53
CA GLU A 24 -5.62 -12.82 11.66
C GLU A 24 -5.91 -12.15 10.31
N ILE A 25 -6.27 -10.85 10.36
CA ILE A 25 -6.46 -10.02 9.16
C ILE A 25 -5.15 -9.92 8.37
N GLU A 26 -4.02 -9.68 9.05
CA GLU A 26 -2.70 -9.64 8.42
C GLU A 26 -2.33 -10.99 7.79
N ALA A 27 -2.60 -12.10 8.46
CA ALA A 27 -2.33 -13.44 7.95
C ALA A 27 -3.16 -13.73 6.68
N GLU A 28 -4.45 -13.41 6.70
CA GLU A 28 -5.34 -13.60 5.54
C GLU A 28 -4.92 -12.69 4.37
N ALA A 29 -4.59 -11.43 4.63
CA ALA A 29 -4.09 -10.51 3.62
C ALA A 29 -2.77 -11.00 3.00
N ASN A 30 -1.85 -11.52 3.80
CA ASN A 30 -0.59 -12.11 3.31
C ASN A 30 -0.85 -13.36 2.45
N LYS A 31 -1.78 -14.23 2.88
CA LYS A 31 -2.19 -15.41 2.11
C LYS A 31 -2.79 -15.01 0.77
N PHE A 32 -3.70 -14.06 0.75
CA PHE A 32 -4.30 -13.52 -0.47
C PHE A 32 -3.25 -12.89 -1.39
N ALA A 33 -2.44 -11.97 -0.87
CA ALA A 33 -1.42 -11.28 -1.66
C ALA A 33 -0.39 -12.24 -2.25
N SER A 34 0.08 -13.21 -1.46
CA SER A 34 1.04 -14.22 -1.96
C SER A 34 0.42 -15.11 -3.03
N ALA A 35 -0.86 -15.46 -2.92
CA ALA A 35 -1.56 -16.24 -3.94
C ALA A 35 -1.81 -15.46 -5.23
N PHE A 36 -2.10 -14.17 -5.11
CA PHE A 36 -2.28 -13.26 -6.24
C PHE A 36 -0.97 -13.04 -7.00
N LEU A 37 0.13 -12.74 -6.29
CA LEU A 37 1.45 -12.51 -6.89
C LEU A 37 2.08 -13.80 -7.44
N MET A 38 1.81 -14.94 -6.79
CA MET A 38 2.41 -16.22 -7.12
C MET A 38 1.34 -17.32 -7.22
N PRO A 39 0.70 -17.45 -8.40
CA PRO A 39 -0.32 -18.47 -8.63
C PRO A 39 0.24 -19.90 -8.47
N LYS A 40 -0.53 -20.76 -7.79
CA LYS A 40 -0.12 -22.14 -7.47
C LYS A 40 0.26 -22.96 -8.71
N SER A 41 -0.55 -22.92 -9.76
CA SER A 41 -0.31 -23.67 -11.00
C SER A 41 1.02 -23.30 -11.65
N THR A 42 1.34 -22.00 -11.70
CA THR A 42 2.60 -21.49 -12.23
C THR A 42 3.78 -21.89 -11.35
N MET A 43 3.66 -21.78 -10.03
CA MET A 43 4.75 -22.17 -9.12
C MET A 43 5.07 -23.67 -9.20
N LEU A 44 4.07 -24.54 -9.23
CA LEU A 44 4.28 -25.99 -9.33
C LEU A 44 5.01 -26.39 -10.63
N LYS A 45 4.88 -25.59 -11.70
CA LYS A 45 5.56 -25.84 -12.98
C LYS A 45 7.02 -25.37 -12.99
N TYR A 46 7.32 -24.26 -12.33
CA TYR A 46 8.63 -23.58 -12.46
C TYR A 46 9.51 -23.68 -11.21
N THR A 47 8.99 -24.16 -10.09
CA THR A 47 9.73 -24.28 -8.82
C THR A 47 9.96 -25.75 -8.49
N PRO A 48 11.22 -26.22 -8.40
CA PRO A 48 11.52 -27.58 -7.96
C PRO A 48 11.13 -27.78 -6.49
N ARG A 49 10.82 -29.02 -6.09
CA ARG A 49 10.57 -29.35 -4.67
C ARG A 49 11.88 -29.33 -3.89
N GLY A 50 11.82 -28.88 -2.64
CA GLY A 50 12.96 -28.94 -1.70
C GLY A 50 14.17 -28.09 -2.13
N PHE A 51 13.95 -26.93 -2.72
CA PHE A 51 15.00 -26.01 -3.16
C PHE A 51 15.83 -25.43 -2.00
N SER A 52 17.06 -25.00 -2.30
CA SER A 52 17.95 -24.36 -1.32
C SER A 52 17.68 -22.85 -1.18
N LEU A 53 18.23 -22.21 -0.14
CA LEU A 53 18.11 -20.76 0.03
C LEU A 53 18.68 -19.98 -1.17
N ARG A 54 19.76 -20.48 -1.79
CA ARG A 54 20.34 -19.87 -3.00
C ARG A 54 19.40 -19.96 -4.19
N ASP A 55 18.73 -21.10 -4.36
CA ASP A 55 17.73 -21.28 -5.41
C ASP A 55 16.56 -20.33 -5.20
N ALA A 56 16.12 -20.13 -3.96
CA ALA A 56 15.08 -19.17 -3.62
C ALA A 56 15.41 -17.74 -4.10
N VAL A 57 16.67 -17.31 -3.95
CA VAL A 57 17.15 -15.99 -4.41
C VAL A 57 17.11 -15.88 -5.95
N ALA A 58 17.41 -16.96 -6.66
CA ALA A 58 17.34 -16.98 -8.12
C ALA A 58 15.89 -17.01 -8.61
N LEU A 59 15.07 -17.86 -8.00
CA LEU A 59 13.68 -18.11 -8.40
C LEU A 59 12.77 -16.92 -8.10
N LYS A 60 12.96 -16.19 -6.99
CA LYS A 60 12.14 -15.02 -6.62
C LYS A 60 12.05 -13.96 -7.73
N LYS A 61 13.08 -13.86 -8.58
CA LYS A 61 13.17 -12.87 -9.67
C LYS A 61 12.01 -12.98 -10.66
N ARG A 62 11.52 -14.20 -10.91
CA ARG A 62 10.40 -14.44 -11.84
C ARG A 62 9.10 -13.80 -11.36
N TRP A 63 8.87 -13.75 -10.06
CA TRP A 63 7.63 -13.24 -9.46
C TRP A 63 7.77 -11.83 -8.89
N LYS A 64 8.98 -11.26 -8.89
CA LYS A 64 9.27 -9.93 -8.30
C LYS A 64 8.74 -9.82 -6.86
N VAL A 65 9.08 -10.80 -6.03
CA VAL A 65 8.76 -10.83 -4.59
C VAL A 65 10.02 -10.96 -3.73
N SER A 66 9.91 -10.68 -2.44
CA SER A 66 11.01 -10.92 -1.49
C SER A 66 11.31 -12.42 -1.33
N VAL A 67 12.53 -12.73 -0.88
CA VAL A 67 12.92 -14.14 -0.62
C VAL A 67 12.00 -14.78 0.43
N ALA A 68 11.64 -14.03 1.48
CA ALA A 68 10.74 -14.50 2.53
C ALA A 68 9.33 -14.81 1.99
N ALA A 69 8.77 -13.94 1.15
CA ALA A 69 7.46 -14.16 0.55
C ALA A 69 7.46 -15.40 -0.36
N PHE A 70 8.54 -15.60 -1.12
CA PHE A 70 8.70 -16.79 -1.97
C PHE A 70 8.76 -18.09 -1.16
N ILE A 71 9.53 -18.13 -0.07
CA ILE A 71 9.63 -19.29 0.83
C ILE A 71 8.27 -19.56 1.48
N TYR A 72 7.60 -18.51 1.98
CA TYR A 72 6.27 -18.63 2.60
C TYR A 72 5.26 -19.25 1.64
N ARG A 73 5.15 -18.72 0.42
CA ARG A 73 4.22 -19.26 -0.57
C ARG A 73 4.56 -20.68 -0.98
N SER A 74 5.84 -21.01 -1.09
CA SER A 74 6.29 -22.36 -1.44
C SER A 74 5.90 -23.39 -0.37
N HIS A 75 5.90 -23.00 0.90
CA HIS A 75 5.37 -23.83 2.00
C HIS A 75 3.85 -23.94 1.93
N ASP A 76 3.12 -22.83 1.76
CA ASP A 76 1.65 -22.80 1.66
C ASP A 76 1.09 -23.72 0.55
N ILE A 77 1.81 -23.88 -0.58
CA ILE A 77 1.39 -24.78 -1.67
C ILE A 77 1.98 -26.20 -1.60
N GLY A 78 2.76 -26.52 -0.56
CA GLY A 78 3.33 -27.85 -0.32
C GLY A 78 4.58 -28.20 -1.13
N LEU A 79 5.33 -27.21 -1.62
CA LEU A 79 6.65 -27.42 -2.22
C LEU A 79 7.77 -27.60 -1.18
N LEU A 80 7.52 -27.10 0.04
CA LEU A 80 8.40 -27.24 1.20
C LEU A 80 7.64 -27.92 2.33
N THR A 81 8.33 -28.82 3.03
CA THR A 81 7.89 -29.34 4.32
C THR A 81 8.06 -28.29 5.42
N ASP A 82 7.39 -28.46 6.57
CA ASP A 82 7.58 -27.59 7.73
C ASP A 82 9.06 -27.50 8.13
N TRP A 83 9.76 -28.64 8.15
CA TRP A 83 11.18 -28.67 8.49
C TRP A 83 12.03 -27.84 7.52
N GLN A 84 11.81 -27.98 6.22
CA GLN A 84 12.51 -27.19 5.20
C GLN A 84 12.20 -25.70 5.33
N TYR A 85 10.92 -25.35 5.55
CA TYR A 85 10.50 -23.97 5.76
C TYR A 85 11.24 -23.31 6.94
N HIS A 86 11.23 -23.96 8.11
CA HIS A 86 11.90 -23.43 9.31
C HIS A 86 13.41 -23.31 9.10
N ASN A 87 14.04 -24.28 8.44
CA ASN A 87 15.48 -24.22 8.15
C ASN A 87 15.85 -23.11 7.18
N LEU A 88 15.04 -22.88 6.13
CA LEU A 88 15.25 -21.78 5.20
C LEU A 88 15.10 -20.44 5.90
N PHE A 89 14.12 -20.28 6.80
CA PHE A 89 13.97 -19.04 7.59
C PHE A 89 15.12 -18.82 8.60
N LYS A 90 15.67 -19.89 9.18
CA LYS A 90 16.88 -19.80 10.01
C LYS A 90 18.08 -19.32 9.18
N GLN A 91 18.31 -19.90 8.02
CA GLN A 91 19.38 -19.48 7.11
C GLN A 91 19.18 -18.04 6.62
N LEU A 92 17.95 -17.67 6.28
CA LEU A 92 17.59 -16.30 5.88
C LEU A 92 17.94 -15.29 6.98
N SER A 93 17.64 -15.64 8.23
CA SER A 93 17.91 -14.79 9.39
C SER A 93 19.41 -14.71 9.70
N ALA A 94 20.11 -15.84 9.64
CA ALA A 94 21.56 -15.90 9.83
C ALA A 94 22.34 -15.09 8.78
N ALA A 95 21.81 -15.01 7.56
CA ALA A 95 22.38 -14.21 6.48
C ALA A 95 22.04 -12.71 6.56
N GLY A 96 21.18 -12.28 7.49
CA GLY A 96 20.74 -10.88 7.61
C GLY A 96 19.70 -10.44 6.56
N TRP A 97 19.19 -11.37 5.74
CA TRP A 97 18.36 -11.07 4.56
C TRP A 97 16.89 -10.78 4.89
N ARG A 98 16.56 -10.59 6.17
CA ARG A 98 15.25 -10.06 6.58
C ARG A 98 15.14 -8.56 6.31
N THR A 99 16.28 -7.87 6.31
CA THR A 99 16.35 -6.42 6.19
C THR A 99 17.11 -6.01 4.94
N ASP A 100 18.22 -6.70 4.63
CA ASP A 100 19.05 -6.44 3.45
C ASP A 100 19.09 -7.69 2.56
N GLU A 101 18.10 -7.82 1.68
CA GLU A 101 18.00 -9.00 0.84
C GLU A 101 18.90 -8.92 -0.42
N PRO A 102 19.54 -10.03 -0.81
CA PRO A 102 20.33 -10.07 -2.04
C PRO A 102 19.42 -9.92 -3.25
N ASN A 103 19.85 -9.12 -4.23
CA ASN A 103 19.04 -8.73 -5.38
C ASN A 103 17.69 -8.16 -4.92
N ALA A 104 17.72 -7.19 -4.01
CA ALA A 104 16.53 -6.47 -3.59
C ALA A 104 15.79 -5.92 -4.80
N ILE A 105 14.46 -6.01 -4.74
CA ILE A 105 13.62 -5.40 -5.77
C ILE A 105 13.68 -3.90 -5.61
N ILE A 106 14.01 -3.21 -6.69
CA ILE A 106 13.96 -1.75 -6.72
C ILE A 106 12.49 -1.34 -6.53
N PRO A 107 12.16 -0.57 -5.48
CA PRO A 107 10.79 -0.11 -5.29
C PRO A 107 10.32 0.69 -6.50
N GLU A 108 9.11 0.39 -6.97
CA GLU A 108 8.45 1.21 -7.98
C GLU A 108 8.12 2.57 -7.36
N GLU A 109 8.61 3.65 -7.97
CA GLU A 109 8.31 5.01 -7.55
C GLU A 109 7.27 5.63 -8.48
N SER A 110 6.35 6.42 -7.92
CA SER A 110 5.33 7.11 -8.73
C SER A 110 5.98 8.22 -9.55
N GLU A 111 6.00 8.05 -10.87
CA GLU A 111 6.46 9.07 -11.82
C GLU A 111 5.61 10.35 -11.73
N VAL A 112 4.32 10.23 -11.44
CA VAL A 112 3.42 11.37 -11.20
C VAL A 112 3.88 12.17 -9.99
N ASN A 113 4.29 11.49 -8.91
CA ASN A 113 4.77 12.17 -7.71
C ASN A 113 6.08 12.94 -8.00
N LYS A 114 6.99 12.34 -8.78
CA LYS A 114 8.21 13.02 -9.24
C LYS A 114 7.89 14.28 -10.05
N GLN A 115 6.92 14.20 -10.96
CA GLN A 115 6.49 15.33 -11.77
C GLN A 115 5.89 16.45 -10.91
N VAL A 116 4.97 16.12 -10.00
CA VAL A 116 4.35 17.09 -9.09
C VAL A 116 5.40 17.76 -8.20
N ILE A 117 6.31 17.00 -7.58
CA ILE A 117 7.41 17.54 -6.76
C ILE A 117 8.32 18.45 -7.61
N THR A 118 8.67 18.03 -8.83
CA THR A 118 9.54 18.81 -9.73
C THR A 118 8.90 20.12 -10.19
N LEU A 119 7.59 20.11 -10.48
CA LEU A 119 6.85 21.33 -10.84
C LEU A 119 6.79 22.29 -9.66
N LEU A 120 6.53 21.78 -8.45
CA LEU A 120 6.46 22.58 -7.23
C LEU A 120 7.84 23.13 -6.80
N SER A 121 8.93 22.39 -7.03
CA SER A 121 10.28 22.86 -6.71
C SER A 121 10.76 23.95 -7.67
N LYS A 122 10.35 23.89 -8.95
CA LYS A 122 10.71 24.89 -9.97
C LYS A 122 9.88 26.16 -9.88
N THR A 123 8.71 26.10 -9.25
CA THR A 123 7.83 27.26 -9.12
C THR A 123 7.17 27.23 -7.75
N PRO A 124 7.60 28.07 -6.79
CA PRO A 124 6.93 28.20 -5.49
C PRO A 124 5.59 28.97 -5.64
N LYS A 125 4.72 28.52 -6.56
CA LYS A 125 3.37 29.04 -6.77
C LYS A 125 2.35 27.98 -6.39
N LYS A 126 1.15 28.46 -6.03
CA LYS A 126 0.01 27.74 -5.45
C LYS A 126 -0.25 26.38 -6.13
N LEU A 127 -0.57 25.36 -5.33
CA LEU A 127 -0.96 24.00 -5.74
C LEU A 127 -2.07 23.95 -6.82
N SER A 128 -2.89 25.00 -6.91
CA SER A 128 -3.90 25.17 -7.96
C SER A 128 -3.29 25.15 -9.38
N THR A 129 -2.07 25.65 -9.55
CA THR A 129 -1.40 25.68 -10.86
C THR A 129 -0.95 24.28 -11.27
N ALA A 130 -0.40 23.50 -10.33
CA ALA A 130 -0.01 22.12 -10.59
C ALA A 130 -1.20 21.22 -10.96
N SER A 131 -2.36 21.44 -10.34
CA SER A 131 -3.63 20.75 -10.69
C SER A 131 -4.03 21.02 -12.14
N ASN A 132 -3.97 22.28 -12.58
CA ASN A 132 -4.31 22.66 -13.96
C ASN A 132 -3.31 22.10 -14.98
N GLU A 133 -2.02 22.09 -14.67
CA GLU A 133 -0.97 21.62 -15.58
C GLU A 133 -0.91 20.10 -15.70
N THR A 134 -1.14 19.38 -14.60
CA THR A 134 -1.13 17.91 -14.58
C THR A 134 -2.49 17.30 -14.91
N ALA A 135 -3.52 18.14 -15.08
CA ALA A 135 -4.93 17.75 -15.18
C ALA A 135 -5.41 16.83 -14.03
N LEU A 136 -4.71 16.86 -12.89
CA LEU A 136 -5.08 16.11 -11.71
C LEU A 136 -5.96 16.96 -10.80
N PRO A 137 -7.02 16.39 -10.20
CA PRO A 137 -7.77 17.04 -9.14
C PRO A 137 -6.85 17.57 -8.03
N LEU A 138 -7.13 18.78 -7.54
CA LEU A 138 -6.34 19.45 -6.51
C LEU A 138 -6.13 18.57 -5.27
N GLU A 139 -7.17 17.82 -4.87
CA GLU A 139 -7.15 16.81 -3.81
C GLU A 139 -6.00 15.81 -3.97
N LEU A 140 -5.84 15.26 -5.18
CA LEU A 140 -4.82 14.28 -5.46
C LEU A 140 -3.43 14.91 -5.42
N CYS A 141 -3.27 16.15 -5.88
CA CYS A 141 -2.02 16.88 -5.74
C CYS A 141 -1.65 17.09 -4.26
N TYR A 142 -2.61 17.44 -3.40
CA TYR A 142 -2.39 17.56 -1.95
C TYR A 142 -2.05 16.23 -1.29
N GLN A 143 -2.75 15.16 -1.65
CA GLN A 143 -2.49 13.83 -1.12
C GLN A 143 -1.11 13.30 -1.54
N LEU A 144 -0.69 13.55 -2.79
CA LEU A 144 0.64 13.18 -3.28
C LEU A 144 1.74 13.94 -2.53
N LEU A 145 1.52 15.22 -2.23
CA LEU A 145 2.48 16.06 -1.51
C LEU A 145 2.61 15.68 -0.04
N THR A 146 1.49 15.51 0.65
CA THR A 146 1.44 15.33 2.11
C THR A 146 1.48 13.86 2.52
N GLY A 147 1.34 12.94 1.55
CA GLY A 147 1.29 11.49 1.80
C GLY A 147 0.10 11.05 2.65
N THR A 148 -0.87 11.93 2.88
CA THR A 148 -2.07 11.72 3.69
C THR A 148 -3.28 12.02 2.84
N SER A 149 -4.34 11.21 2.92
CA SER A 149 -5.63 11.52 2.30
C SER A 149 -6.25 12.73 3.02
N ALA A 150 -5.93 13.93 2.57
CA ALA A 150 -6.58 15.15 3.02
C ALA A 150 -7.89 15.32 2.24
N GLN A 151 -8.98 15.63 2.95
CA GLN A 151 -10.18 16.18 2.32
C GLN A 151 -9.94 17.69 2.19
N VAL A 152 -9.71 18.21 0.99
CA VAL A 152 -9.52 19.64 0.78
C VAL A 152 -10.91 20.30 0.74
N VAL A 153 -11.29 20.92 1.86
CA VAL A 153 -12.44 21.84 1.85
C VAL A 153 -12.03 23.05 1.03
N VAL A 154 -12.50 23.12 -0.21
CA VAL A 154 -12.32 24.30 -1.07
C VAL A 154 -13.14 25.44 -0.46
N GLY A 155 -12.44 26.36 0.21
CA GLY A 155 -13.00 27.58 0.77
C GLY A 155 -13.46 28.53 -0.33
N GLY A 156 -14.64 28.30 -0.87
CA GLY A 156 -15.33 29.26 -1.73
C GLY A 156 -15.73 30.48 -0.92
N LYS A 157 -15.18 31.65 -1.25
CA LYS A 157 -15.72 32.93 -0.78
C LYS A 157 -17.10 33.07 -1.43
N THR A 158 -18.15 32.70 -0.71
CA THR A 158 -19.53 32.98 -1.14
C THR A 158 -19.62 34.49 -1.36
N PRO A 159 -20.01 34.98 -2.56
CA PRO A 159 -20.26 36.40 -2.72
C PRO A 159 -21.36 36.78 -1.73
N ALA A 160 -21.10 37.78 -0.90
CA ALA A 160 -22.04 38.27 0.10
C ALA A 160 -23.31 38.76 -0.61
N SER A 161 -24.35 37.92 -0.64
CA SER A 161 -25.68 38.32 -1.05
C SER A 161 -26.26 39.21 0.04
N LYS A 162 -26.34 40.52 -0.23
CA LYS A 162 -27.17 41.44 0.53
C LYS A 162 -28.63 41.02 0.35
N THR A 163 -29.28 40.58 1.43
CA THR A 163 -30.74 40.62 1.54
C THR A 163 -31.12 40.98 2.96
N ASP A 164 -31.47 42.25 3.07
CA ASP A 164 -32.62 42.85 3.76
C ASP A 164 -33.09 42.31 5.12
N GLY A 165 -33.30 43.25 6.03
CA GLY A 165 -33.50 43.02 7.45
C GLY A 165 -34.88 42.48 7.80
N ARG A 166 -34.90 41.51 8.71
CA ARG A 166 -35.97 41.32 9.70
C ARG A 166 -35.35 40.73 10.96
N LYS A 167 -35.28 41.54 12.02
CA LYS A 167 -34.89 41.10 13.36
C LYS A 167 -35.97 40.13 13.88
N ALA A 168 -35.62 38.86 14.05
CA ALA A 168 -36.44 37.93 14.80
C ALA A 168 -36.00 37.97 16.28
N ASN A 169 -36.89 38.39 17.16
CA ASN A 169 -36.73 38.28 18.61
C ASN A 169 -37.11 36.85 19.02
N LEU A 170 -36.20 36.13 19.66
CA LEU A 170 -36.52 34.88 20.35
C LEU A 170 -36.24 35.07 21.85
N THR A 171 -37.30 35.02 22.64
CA THR A 171 -37.24 34.98 24.10
C THR A 171 -37.14 33.53 24.55
N ILE A 172 -36.15 33.21 25.37
CA ILE A 172 -36.03 31.89 26.02
C ILE A 172 -36.99 31.89 27.22
N VAL A 173 -37.94 30.96 27.24
CA VAL A 173 -38.76 30.64 28.41
C VAL A 173 -38.10 29.46 29.13
N GLN A 174 -37.85 29.63 30.43
CA GLN A 174 -37.26 28.63 31.32
C GLN A 174 -38.13 27.38 31.51
#